data_AF-E3H437-F1
#
_entry.id   AF-E3H437-F1
#
_cell.length_a   1.000
_cell.length_b   1.000
_cell.length_c   1.000
_cell.angle_alpha   90.00
_cell.angle_beta   90.00
_cell.angle_gamma   90.00
#
_symmetry.space_group_name_H-M   'P 1'
#
loop_
_entity.id
_entity.type
_entity.pdbx_description
1 polymer ?
#
loop_
_entity_poly.entity_id
_entity_poly.type
_entity_poly.pdbx_seq_one_letter_code
_entity_poly.pdbx_strand_id
1 'polypeptide(L)'
;MTTTSNLTTTYSLHTEEDLIALVLHQFGYWPQESLVLLSVTKHAVGPCIRVNLPDEQQDLEQYFDKLANLVPATVDGFEPITGVFALIFSGNAATRERQLSPATRTVLHNTDLYIDNRAGISFNQWLPTFYAACNNVHLDLYDVLYCGSVSRWSLDRNQLALTYRGPIEDIMHSSYYLDRVYEGRRVSAEPLSAYTQCLWDTATSASTNEVTEWEQASLLWMHTFEEELNQATGRHTVLEHPGYYRQKSIELCYWESALEAVRWVMRTYPPENAEEHDNAISFGDRLRSLISPEIAGYLLCSMNTQATPEFILYQAAKDLPEALGVLDGYDCMHAACGEGSYEPVEPLCYGKPTTRRRTTLPETFYQTFRGESPRIGGIGHGRVSWHDWIRRTHRILQQQILDDTCDSSETRPEEHITKIDRMVEFLSGLTKDYKPAWSRLNALEVLCNLLVHAVQSGEQYGRLRLLQAWINWLRGGNTYAGILADIARLHCDEDMPLFQALSESVFPLWITDPVRCWRGDLYFSTLLPHEATAAKVETIEPKAG
;
A
#
# COMPACT_ATOMS: atom_id res chain seq x y z
N MET A 1 7.59 10.81 -1.76
CA MET A 1 8.22 10.90 -0.42
C MET A 1 7.79 9.68 0.40
N THR A 2 8.69 8.95 1.04
CA THR A 2 8.46 7.64 1.70
C THR A 2 8.90 7.72 3.17
N THR A 3 8.03 7.53 4.13
CA THR A 3 8.38 7.52 5.57
C THR A 3 8.20 6.11 6.13
N THR A 4 9.19 5.52 6.82
CA THR A 4 8.96 4.24 7.52
C THR A 4 9.87 3.90 8.71
N SER A 5 9.22 3.15 9.62
CA SER A 5 9.74 2.15 10.57
C SER A 5 10.76 2.57 11.62
N ASN A 6 10.33 2.55 12.89
CA ASN A 6 11.22 2.51 14.05
C ASN A 6 12.06 1.23 14.03
N LEU A 7 13.37 1.40 14.10
CA LEU A 7 14.35 0.33 14.17
C LEU A 7 14.61 -0.06 15.62
N THR A 8 13.79 -0.94 16.20
CA THR A 8 14.22 -1.67 17.41
C THR A 8 15.21 -2.77 17.01
N THR A 9 16.42 -2.37 16.61
CA THR A 9 17.54 -3.28 16.35
C THR A 9 18.36 -3.38 17.63
N THR A 10 18.42 -4.57 18.25
CA THR A 10 19.37 -4.92 19.32
C THR A 10 20.77 -5.23 18.79
N TYR A 11 21.05 -4.87 17.54
CA TYR A 11 22.29 -5.21 16.85
C TYR A 11 23.27 -4.03 16.98
N SER A 12 24.54 -4.33 17.22
CA SER A 12 25.58 -3.32 17.34
C SER A 12 26.04 -2.89 15.95
N LEU A 13 25.69 -1.66 15.57
CA LEU A 13 26.18 -1.01 14.35
C LEU A 13 27.56 -0.40 14.64
N HIS A 14 28.57 -0.75 13.84
CA HIS A 14 29.95 -0.40 14.12
C HIS A 14 30.55 0.53 13.07
N THR A 15 30.05 0.52 11.84
CA THR A 15 30.59 1.31 10.74
C THR A 15 29.53 2.11 9.97
N GLU A 16 29.98 3.04 9.13
CA GLU A 16 29.10 3.78 8.21
C GLU A 16 28.40 2.83 7.24
N GLU A 17 29.08 1.75 6.83
CA GLU A 17 28.52 0.71 5.96
C GLU A 17 27.38 -0.06 6.64
N ASP A 18 27.48 -0.35 7.94
CA ASP A 18 26.39 -0.98 8.69
C ASP A 18 25.14 -0.08 8.70
N LEU A 19 25.31 1.24 8.85
CA LEU A 19 24.20 2.21 8.80
C LEU A 19 23.54 2.27 7.42
N ILE A 20 24.35 2.26 6.35
CA ILE A 20 23.82 2.23 4.99
C ILE A 20 23.09 0.90 4.76
N ALA A 21 23.67 -0.23 5.16
CA ALA A 21 23.06 -1.55 5.04
C ALA A 21 21.74 -1.66 5.83
N LEU A 22 21.67 -1.08 7.03
CA LEU A 22 20.44 -0.98 7.83
C LEU A 22 19.32 -0.32 7.04
N VAL A 23 19.59 0.85 6.45
CA VAL A 23 18.62 1.61 5.65
C VAL A 23 18.22 0.83 4.40
N LEU A 24 19.18 0.23 3.70
CA LEU A 24 18.92 -0.57 2.50
C LEU A 24 18.05 -1.80 2.80
N HIS A 25 18.32 -2.52 3.88
CA HIS A 25 17.49 -3.67 4.28
C HIS A 25 16.13 -3.26 4.80
N GLN A 26 16.01 -2.07 5.40
CA GLN A 26 14.72 -1.53 5.82
C GLN A 26 13.82 -1.20 4.62
N PHE A 27 14.42 -0.65 3.57
CA PHE A 27 13.74 -0.47 2.28
C PHE A 27 13.75 -1.74 1.44
N GLY A 28 14.54 -2.77 1.67
CA GLY A 28 14.65 -3.91 0.74
C GLY A 28 15.18 -3.57 -0.68
N TYR A 29 15.44 -2.30 -1.03
CA TYR A 29 16.08 -1.88 -2.27
C TYR A 29 17.04 -0.70 -2.07
N TRP A 30 17.76 -0.37 -3.14
CA TRP A 30 18.57 0.84 -3.27
C TRP A 30 17.75 2.07 -3.66
N PRO A 31 17.53 3.05 -2.77
CA PRO A 31 16.80 4.27 -3.09
C PRO A 31 17.43 5.00 -4.28
N GLN A 32 16.57 5.58 -5.12
CA GLN A 32 16.99 6.35 -6.29
C GLN A 32 16.67 7.82 -6.05
N GLU A 33 17.64 8.70 -6.33
CA GLU A 33 17.56 10.15 -6.12
C GLU A 33 16.80 10.50 -4.83
N SER A 34 17.32 10.01 -3.69
CA SER A 34 16.68 10.08 -2.39
C SER A 34 17.57 10.64 -1.29
N LEU A 35 17.00 11.40 -0.37
CA LEU A 35 17.59 11.74 0.92
C LEU A 35 16.86 10.97 2.01
N VAL A 36 17.60 10.32 2.91
CA VAL A 36 17.06 9.54 4.02
C VAL A 36 17.56 10.11 5.34
N LEU A 37 16.67 10.48 6.24
CA LEU A 37 17.00 10.81 7.62
C LEU A 37 16.74 9.60 8.50
N LEU A 38 17.79 9.09 9.12
CA LEU A 38 17.73 8.04 10.12
C LEU A 38 17.83 8.70 11.49
N SER A 39 16.71 8.77 12.20
CA SER A 39 16.72 9.32 13.56
C SER A 39 17.37 8.35 14.53
N VAL A 40 17.96 8.88 15.60
CA VAL A 40 18.62 8.09 16.64
C VAL A 40 18.34 8.68 18.01
N THR A 41 18.24 7.80 19.00
CA THR A 41 18.18 8.16 20.42
C THR A 41 19.52 7.86 21.07
N LYS A 42 19.59 8.04 22.38
CA LYS A 42 20.78 7.70 23.16
C LYS A 42 21.06 6.18 23.15
N HIS A 43 20.04 5.34 22.99
CA HIS A 43 20.17 3.89 23.14
C HIS A 43 19.72 3.07 21.92
N ALA A 44 19.05 3.67 20.93
CA ALA A 44 18.48 2.94 19.81
C ALA A 44 18.45 3.77 18.52
N VAL A 45 18.24 3.08 17.39
CA VAL A 45 17.92 3.72 16.12
C VAL A 45 16.42 3.96 16.06
N GLY A 46 16.04 5.17 15.68
CA GLY A 46 14.65 5.61 15.56
C GLY A 46 14.04 5.36 14.18
N PRO A 47 12.89 5.99 13.89
CA PRO A 47 12.28 5.96 12.57
C PRO A 47 13.17 6.54 11.48
N CYS A 48 13.00 6.06 10.24
CA CYS A 48 13.63 6.67 9.07
C CYS A 48 12.61 7.38 8.16
N ILE A 49 13.05 8.50 7.59
CA ILE A 49 12.28 9.33 6.65
C ILE A 49 13.05 9.35 5.35
N ARG A 50 12.47 8.87 4.26
CA ARG A 50 13.04 8.96 2.91
C ARG A 50 12.27 9.95 2.06
N VAL A 51 12.95 10.90 1.47
CA VAL A 51 12.36 11.92 0.60
C VAL A 51 13.08 11.89 -0.75
N ASN A 52 12.44 12.36 -1.81
CA ASN A 52 13.16 12.56 -3.08
C ASN A 52 14.13 13.73 -2.89
N LEU A 53 15.27 13.71 -3.56
CA LEU A 53 16.17 14.87 -3.57
C LEU A 53 15.44 16.13 -4.08
N PRO A 54 15.79 17.32 -3.56
CA PRO A 54 15.17 18.56 -4.00
C PRO A 54 15.47 18.82 -5.48
N ASP A 55 14.45 19.20 -6.24
CA ASP A 55 14.61 19.67 -7.61
C ASP A 55 15.28 21.05 -7.63
N GLU A 56 15.92 21.42 -8.75
CA GLU A 56 16.65 22.71 -8.90
C GLU A 56 15.78 23.95 -8.64
N GLN A 57 14.45 23.83 -8.74
CA GLN A 57 13.49 24.92 -8.56
C GLN A 57 12.94 25.02 -7.12
N GLN A 58 13.24 24.06 -6.25
CA GLN A 58 12.75 24.06 -4.87
C GLN A 58 13.62 24.95 -3.98
N ASP A 59 12.96 25.66 -3.06
CA ASP A 59 13.63 26.41 -2.00
C ASP A 59 14.22 25.42 -0.98
N LEU A 60 15.55 25.32 -0.95
CA LEU A 60 16.30 24.43 -0.07
C LEU A 60 16.06 24.74 1.42
N GLU A 61 15.90 26.01 1.80
CA GLU A 61 15.64 26.39 3.20
C GLU A 61 14.28 25.83 3.63
N GLN A 62 13.24 26.14 2.86
CA GLN A 62 11.89 25.65 3.15
C GLN A 62 11.81 24.12 3.11
N TYR A 63 12.52 23.49 2.18
CA TYR A 63 12.56 22.04 2.03
C TYR A 63 13.18 21.37 3.26
N PHE A 64 14.36 21.81 3.69
CA PHE A 64 15.05 21.22 4.84
C PHE A 64 14.36 21.54 6.16
N ASP A 65 13.77 22.73 6.32
CA ASP A 65 12.95 23.06 7.50
C ASP A 65 11.73 22.14 7.60
N LYS A 66 11.00 21.93 6.50
CA LYS A 66 9.87 20.98 6.46
C LYS A 66 10.35 19.57 6.82
N LEU A 67 11.48 19.14 6.25
CA LEU A 67 12.04 17.81 6.49
C LEU A 67 12.43 17.60 7.96
N ALA A 68 13.12 18.56 8.57
CA ALA A 68 13.51 18.48 9.98
C ALA A 68 12.29 18.43 10.91
N ASN A 69 11.23 19.19 10.59
CA ASN A 69 9.98 19.18 11.36
C ASN A 69 9.16 17.88 11.25
N LEU A 70 9.46 17.03 10.26
CA LEU A 70 8.81 15.74 10.12
C LEU A 70 9.45 14.65 11.00
N VAL A 71 10.68 14.87 11.46
CA VAL A 71 11.32 13.96 12.42
C VAL A 71 10.56 14.01 13.73
N PRO A 72 10.09 12.87 14.26
CA PRO A 72 9.35 12.87 15.52
C PRO A 72 10.23 13.32 16.67
N ALA A 73 9.63 13.89 17.72
CA ALA A 73 10.38 14.36 18.89
C ALA A 73 10.90 13.20 19.77
N THR A 74 10.24 12.04 19.71
CA THR A 74 10.56 10.87 20.54
C THR A 74 10.46 9.57 19.74
N VAL A 75 11.19 8.55 20.16
CA VAL A 75 10.96 7.15 19.83
C VAL A 75 10.05 6.54 20.91
N ASP A 76 9.08 5.78 20.45
CA ASP A 76 8.03 5.10 21.21
C ASP A 76 7.22 5.99 22.16
N GLY A 77 7.28 7.32 22.02
CA GLY A 77 6.59 8.28 22.90
C GLY A 77 7.32 8.51 24.23
N PHE A 78 8.50 7.90 24.41
CA PHE A 78 9.21 7.88 25.70
C PHE A 78 10.64 8.40 25.58
N GLU A 79 11.41 7.97 24.58
CA GLU A 79 12.82 8.32 24.48
C GLU A 79 13.02 9.49 23.50
N PRO A 80 13.64 10.61 23.92
CA PRO A 80 13.87 11.74 23.03
C PRO A 80 14.84 11.36 21.90
N ILE A 81 14.50 11.78 20.68
CA ILE A 81 15.43 11.72 19.56
C ILE A 81 16.50 12.78 19.79
N THR A 82 17.76 12.35 19.82
CA THR A 82 18.91 13.22 20.10
C THR A 82 19.57 13.72 18.84
N GLY A 83 19.40 13.01 17.72
CA GLY A 83 19.98 13.41 16.45
C GLY A 83 19.56 12.55 15.28
N VAL A 84 20.17 12.82 14.13
CA VAL A 84 19.90 12.17 12.86
C VAL A 84 21.20 11.88 12.10
N PHE A 85 21.19 10.78 11.35
CA PHE A 85 22.11 10.55 10.23
C PHE A 85 21.39 10.85 8.93
N ALA A 86 22.04 11.55 8.01
CA ALA A 86 21.50 11.79 6.69
C ALA A 86 22.21 10.92 5.66
N LEU A 87 21.44 10.20 4.83
CA LEU A 87 21.97 9.36 3.77
C LEU A 87 21.41 9.85 2.44
N ILE A 88 22.29 10.25 1.54
CA ILE A 88 21.97 10.69 0.19
C ILE A 88 22.24 9.54 -0.76
N PHE A 89 21.24 9.13 -1.53
CA PHE A 89 21.33 8.13 -2.58
C PHE A 89 21.09 8.80 -3.93
N SER A 90 22.09 8.78 -4.81
CA SER A 90 21.99 9.35 -6.16
C SER A 90 22.83 8.51 -7.13
N GLY A 91 22.65 8.74 -8.42
CA GLY A 91 23.43 8.08 -9.46
C GLY A 91 22.70 6.94 -10.15
N ASN A 92 23.38 6.32 -11.12
CA ASN A 92 22.75 5.41 -12.06
C ASN A 92 22.60 4.00 -11.47
N ALA A 93 21.35 3.54 -11.35
CA ALA A 93 20.99 2.21 -10.85
C ALA A 93 21.68 1.06 -11.60
N ALA A 94 21.72 1.11 -12.93
CA ALA A 94 22.33 0.07 -13.76
C ALA A 94 23.86 0.02 -13.60
N THR A 95 24.50 1.18 -13.43
CA THR A 95 25.94 1.25 -13.11
C THR A 95 26.20 0.66 -11.72
N ARG A 96 25.35 0.98 -10.74
CA ARG A 96 25.45 0.44 -9.39
C ARG A 96 25.26 -1.08 -9.35
N GLU A 97 24.22 -1.60 -10.00
CA GLU A 97 23.94 -3.03 -10.09
C GLU A 97 25.10 -3.80 -10.73
N ARG A 98 25.71 -3.23 -11.78
CA ARG A 98 26.92 -3.77 -12.40
C ARG A 98 28.07 -3.89 -11.41
N GLN A 99 28.29 -2.90 -10.54
CA GLN A 99 29.38 -2.93 -9.57
C GLN A 99 29.11 -3.89 -8.41
N LEU A 100 27.86 -3.98 -7.95
CA LEU A 100 27.45 -4.83 -6.82
C LEU A 100 27.39 -6.32 -7.20
N SER A 101 27.15 -6.66 -8.46
CA SER A 101 27.02 -8.05 -8.90
C SER A 101 28.38 -8.67 -9.25
N PRO A 102 28.82 -9.75 -8.57
CA PRO A 102 30.11 -10.39 -8.86
C PRO A 102 30.27 -10.85 -10.31
N ALA A 103 29.16 -11.22 -10.97
CA ALA A 103 29.14 -11.73 -12.33
C ALA A 103 29.27 -10.65 -13.42
N THR A 104 28.85 -9.41 -13.13
CA THR A 104 28.85 -8.30 -14.10
C THR A 104 29.83 -7.20 -13.73
N ARG A 105 30.58 -7.36 -12.62
CA ARG A 105 31.54 -6.40 -12.12
C ARG A 105 32.61 -6.06 -13.14
N THR A 106 32.73 -4.78 -13.45
CA THR A 106 33.74 -4.23 -14.36
C THR A 106 34.68 -3.30 -13.61
N VAL A 107 35.92 -3.16 -14.09
CA VAL A 107 36.88 -2.18 -13.55
C VAL A 107 36.24 -0.79 -13.48
N LEU A 108 36.40 -0.12 -12.33
CA LEU A 108 35.90 1.24 -12.09
C LEU A 108 36.40 2.20 -13.18
N HIS A 109 35.47 2.82 -13.90
CA HIS A 109 35.83 3.84 -14.88
C HIS A 109 35.98 5.19 -14.18
N ASN A 110 37.05 5.92 -14.49
CA ASN A 110 37.27 7.26 -13.95
C ASN A 110 36.10 8.22 -14.21
N THR A 111 35.35 8.01 -15.29
CA THR A 111 34.15 8.77 -15.63
C THR A 111 33.04 8.58 -14.60
N ASP A 112 32.80 7.36 -14.13
CA ASP A 112 31.75 7.08 -13.15
C ASP A 112 32.09 7.71 -11.79
N LEU A 113 33.36 7.60 -11.38
CA LEU A 113 33.84 8.27 -10.16
C LEU A 113 33.79 9.80 -10.27
N TYR A 114 34.05 10.35 -11.45
CA TYR A 114 33.94 11.78 -11.70
C TYR A 114 32.49 12.29 -11.60
N ILE A 115 31.52 11.51 -12.10
CA ILE A 115 30.09 11.83 -11.99
C ILE A 115 29.67 11.86 -10.51
N ASP A 116 30.01 10.82 -9.75
CA ASP A 116 29.70 10.76 -8.32
C ASP A 116 30.38 11.91 -7.55
N ASN A 117 31.64 12.23 -7.85
CA ASN A 117 32.36 13.35 -7.23
C ASN A 117 31.67 14.70 -7.51
N ARG A 118 31.24 14.94 -8.75
CA ARG A 118 30.50 16.16 -9.11
C ARG A 118 29.20 16.28 -8.32
N ALA A 119 28.47 15.18 -8.13
CA ALA A 119 27.26 15.17 -7.30
C ALA A 119 27.58 15.47 -5.82
N GLY A 120 28.64 14.85 -5.28
CA GLY A 120 29.13 15.14 -3.92
C GLY A 120 29.47 16.62 -3.69
N ILE A 121 30.12 17.27 -4.67
CA ILE A 121 30.40 18.71 -4.63
C ILE A 121 29.09 19.53 -4.60
N SER A 122 28.08 19.15 -5.37
CA SER A 122 26.77 19.81 -5.32
C SER A 122 26.11 19.65 -3.96
N PHE A 123 26.15 18.45 -3.36
CA PHE A 123 25.56 18.21 -2.04
C PHE A 123 26.28 18.96 -0.91
N ASN A 124 27.58 19.26 -1.06
CA ASN A 124 28.30 20.13 -0.12
C ASN A 124 27.68 21.53 0.01
N GLN A 125 27.01 22.02 -1.04
CA GLN A 125 26.33 23.32 -1.00
C GLN A 125 25.07 23.29 -0.12
N TRP A 126 24.50 22.11 0.11
CA TRP A 126 23.29 21.94 0.92
C TRP A 126 23.60 21.84 2.41
N LEU A 127 24.80 21.40 2.78
CA LEU A 127 25.19 21.12 4.16
C LEU A 127 24.91 22.29 5.11
N PRO A 128 25.28 23.56 4.80
CA PRO A 128 25.03 24.68 5.73
C PRO A 128 23.55 24.90 6.02
N THR A 129 22.71 24.87 4.97
CA THR A 129 21.26 25.03 5.09
C THR A 129 20.63 23.88 5.88
N PHE A 130 21.06 22.65 5.59
CA PHE A 130 20.56 21.48 6.27
C PHE A 130 20.96 21.44 7.76
N TYR A 131 22.20 21.81 8.09
CA TYR A 131 22.64 22.01 9.46
C TYR A 131 21.81 23.06 10.20
N ALA A 132 21.50 24.19 9.55
CA ALA A 132 20.65 25.23 10.14
C ALA A 132 19.24 24.71 10.44
N ALA A 133 18.62 23.99 9.51
CA ALA A 133 17.29 23.40 9.68
C ALA A 133 17.25 22.39 10.84
N CYS A 134 18.24 21.49 10.95
CA CYS A 134 18.33 20.56 12.07
C CYS A 134 18.49 21.28 13.42
N ASN A 135 19.34 22.31 13.47
CA ASN A 135 19.55 23.11 14.68
C ASN A 135 18.27 23.85 15.12
N ASN A 136 17.45 24.33 14.18
CA ASN A 136 16.18 25.01 14.48
C ASN A 136 15.19 24.11 15.24
N VAL A 137 15.27 22.79 15.05
CA VAL A 137 14.40 21.79 15.69
C VAL A 137 15.14 21.04 16.82
N HIS A 138 16.33 21.52 17.22
CA HIS A 138 17.18 20.90 18.25
C HIS A 138 17.60 19.45 17.94
N LEU A 139 17.84 19.13 16.67
CA LEU A 139 18.35 17.83 16.23
C LEU A 139 19.85 17.92 15.92
N ASP A 140 20.66 17.05 16.53
CA ASP A 140 22.07 16.93 16.17
C ASP A 140 22.22 16.15 14.84
N LEU A 141 22.78 16.79 13.81
CA LEU A 141 23.17 16.09 12.58
C LEU A 141 24.53 15.42 12.77
N TYR A 142 24.54 14.11 13.02
CA TYR A 142 25.75 13.36 13.36
C TYR A 142 26.67 13.12 12.18
N ASP A 143 26.11 12.77 11.02
CA ASP A 143 26.87 12.55 9.79
C ASP A 143 25.98 12.71 8.56
N VAL A 144 26.61 12.96 7.42
CA VAL A 144 26.00 12.92 6.09
C VAL A 144 26.78 11.93 5.25
N LEU A 145 26.12 10.83 4.90
CA LEU A 145 26.66 9.78 4.04
C LEU A 145 26.10 9.97 2.63
N TYR A 146 26.95 9.91 1.61
CA TYR A 146 26.52 9.94 0.22
C TYR A 146 26.91 8.65 -0.50
N CYS A 147 25.92 7.98 -1.05
CA CYS A 147 26.01 6.77 -1.85
C CYS A 147 25.73 7.11 -3.32
N GLY A 148 26.77 7.03 -4.15
CA GLY A 148 26.69 7.26 -5.59
C GLY A 148 26.36 6.01 -6.39
N SER A 149 26.79 6.02 -7.66
CA SER A 149 26.69 4.86 -8.54
C SER A 149 27.78 3.82 -8.22
N VAL A 150 28.98 4.29 -7.90
CA VAL A 150 30.17 3.43 -7.73
C VAL A 150 30.97 3.72 -6.47
N SER A 151 30.66 4.81 -5.79
CA SER A 151 31.45 5.31 -4.66
C SER A 151 30.60 5.68 -3.45
N ARG A 152 31.23 5.64 -2.27
CA ARG A 152 30.68 6.10 -1.00
C ARG A 152 31.51 7.25 -0.43
N TRP A 153 30.81 8.16 0.22
CA TRP A 153 31.37 9.39 0.77
C TRP A 153 30.78 9.62 2.15
N SER A 154 31.55 10.23 3.06
CA SER A 154 31.04 10.68 4.35
C SER A 154 31.57 12.05 4.72
N LEU A 155 30.90 12.71 5.65
CA LEU A 155 31.24 14.05 6.04
C LEU A 155 32.55 14.07 6.83
N ASP A 156 33.55 14.80 6.32
CA ASP A 156 34.69 15.17 7.14
C ASP A 156 34.33 16.39 7.99
N ARG A 157 34.17 16.19 9.30
CA ARG A 157 33.83 17.25 10.25
C ARG A 157 34.85 18.39 10.29
N ASN A 158 36.11 18.15 9.90
CA ASN A 158 37.12 19.19 9.88
C ASN A 158 36.97 20.11 8.65
N GLN A 159 36.57 19.54 7.53
CA GLN A 159 36.41 20.26 6.25
C GLN A 159 34.97 20.72 6.01
N LEU A 160 34.01 20.20 6.79
CA LEU A 160 32.57 20.37 6.60
C LEU A 160 32.15 20.06 5.16
N ALA A 161 32.74 19.00 4.61
CA ALA A 161 32.52 18.57 3.23
C ALA A 161 32.53 17.05 3.15
N LEU A 162 31.76 16.51 2.20
CA LEU A 162 31.75 15.11 1.82
C LEU A 162 33.10 14.73 1.22
N THR A 163 33.71 13.70 1.78
CA THR A 163 35.00 13.16 1.35
C THR A 163 34.84 11.72 0.90
N TYR A 164 35.60 11.33 -0.13
CA TYR A 164 35.56 9.98 -0.68
C TYR A 164 36.07 8.99 0.37
N ARG A 165 35.29 7.93 0.61
CA ARG A 165 35.65 6.88 1.59
C ARG A 165 36.02 5.56 0.96
N GLY A 166 35.43 5.24 -0.19
CA GLY A 166 35.72 3.97 -0.86
C GLY A 166 34.73 3.66 -1.97
N PRO A 167 34.82 2.44 -2.53
CA PRO A 167 33.86 1.94 -3.50
C PRO A 167 32.53 1.53 -2.82
N ILE A 168 31.47 1.47 -3.61
CA ILE A 168 30.12 1.14 -3.13
C ILE A 168 29.99 -0.32 -2.67
N GLU A 169 30.78 -1.24 -3.23
CA GLU A 169 30.72 -2.66 -2.86
C GLU A 169 31.08 -2.97 -1.40
N ASP A 170 31.82 -2.09 -0.72
CA ASP A 170 32.21 -2.28 0.68
C ASP A 170 30.98 -2.45 1.60
N ILE A 171 29.84 -1.88 1.23
CA ILE A 171 28.57 -2.01 1.97
C ILE A 171 28.14 -3.48 2.09
N MET A 172 28.34 -4.27 1.05
CA MET A 172 27.98 -5.70 1.04
C MET A 172 28.88 -6.55 1.93
N HIS A 173 30.02 -6.00 2.37
CA HIS A 173 30.98 -6.66 3.26
C HIS A 173 30.83 -6.22 4.71
N SER A 174 29.88 -5.32 5.01
CA SER A 174 29.55 -4.94 6.38
C SER A 174 28.97 -6.12 7.15
N SER A 175 29.24 -6.16 8.46
CA SER A 175 28.72 -7.20 9.36
C SER A 175 27.20 -7.28 9.28
N TYR A 176 26.53 -6.12 9.33
CA TYR A 176 25.08 -6.07 9.31
C TYR A 176 24.50 -6.61 8.01
N TYR A 177 25.08 -6.23 6.85
CA TYR A 177 24.60 -6.71 5.55
C TYR A 177 24.72 -8.23 5.42
N LEU A 178 25.88 -8.78 5.81
CA LEU A 178 26.13 -10.23 5.75
C LEU A 178 25.17 -11.02 6.65
N ASP A 179 24.93 -10.53 7.87
CA ASP A 179 23.98 -11.16 8.80
C ASP A 179 22.55 -11.19 8.21
N ARG A 180 22.09 -10.07 7.63
CA ARG A 180 20.77 -10.00 7.00
C ARG A 180 20.64 -10.90 5.78
N VAL A 181 21.69 -10.99 4.96
CA VAL A 181 21.72 -11.94 3.84
C VAL A 181 21.70 -13.39 4.32
N TYR A 182 22.36 -13.69 5.44
CA TYR A 182 22.32 -15.02 6.05
C TYR A 182 20.91 -15.38 6.56
N GLU A 183 20.16 -14.41 7.08
CA GLU A 183 18.73 -14.54 7.43
C GLU A 183 17.80 -14.64 6.20
N GLY A 184 18.35 -14.67 4.98
CA GLY A 184 17.58 -14.75 3.73
C GLY A 184 17.03 -13.41 3.25
N ARG A 185 17.34 -12.29 3.91
CA ARG A 185 16.92 -10.95 3.49
C ARG A 185 17.90 -10.40 2.46
N ARG A 186 17.40 -9.91 1.35
CA ARG A 186 18.22 -9.36 0.25
C ARG A 186 17.78 -7.95 -0.10
N VAL A 187 18.70 -7.18 -0.66
CA VAL A 187 18.45 -5.83 -1.16
C VAL A 187 18.47 -5.86 -2.68
N SER A 188 17.41 -5.38 -3.30
CA SER A 188 17.30 -5.34 -4.75
C SER A 188 17.70 -3.99 -5.35
N ALA A 189 18.06 -3.96 -6.64
CA ALA A 189 18.58 -2.75 -7.29
C ALA A 189 17.54 -1.62 -7.40
N GLU A 190 16.29 -2.00 -7.64
CA GLU A 190 15.17 -1.08 -7.80
C GLU A 190 14.03 -1.46 -6.85
N PRO A 191 13.14 -0.49 -6.52
CA PRO A 191 11.97 -0.76 -5.71
C PRO A 191 11.27 -2.03 -6.15
N LEU A 192 10.79 -2.08 -7.39
CA LEU A 192 10.01 -3.18 -7.96
C LEU A 192 10.63 -4.57 -7.76
N SER A 193 11.95 -4.66 -7.84
CA SER A 193 12.71 -5.89 -7.66
C SER A 193 12.88 -6.33 -6.19
N ALA A 194 12.73 -5.44 -5.21
CA ALA A 194 12.69 -5.83 -3.79
C ALA A 194 11.46 -6.68 -3.49
N TYR A 195 10.37 -6.32 -4.14
CA TYR A 195 9.09 -6.99 -4.04
C TYR A 195 9.01 -8.26 -4.87
N THR A 196 10.09 -8.95 -5.26
CA THR A 196 9.98 -10.31 -5.86
C THR A 196 10.58 -11.39 -4.95
N GLN A 197 11.08 -11.00 -3.78
CA GLN A 197 11.81 -11.86 -2.85
C GLN A 197 11.11 -11.99 -1.49
N CYS A 198 9.80 -11.72 -1.44
CA CYS A 198 9.00 -11.72 -0.21
C CYS A 198 8.60 -13.14 0.21
N LEU A 199 8.63 -13.42 1.52
CA LEU A 199 8.17 -14.69 2.11
C LEU A 199 6.69 -14.98 1.80
N TRP A 200 5.89 -13.93 1.61
CA TRP A 200 4.45 -14.00 1.41
C TRP A 200 4.03 -14.05 -0.07
N ASP A 201 4.93 -14.52 -0.95
CA ASP A 201 4.65 -14.61 -2.38
C ASP A 201 3.55 -15.64 -2.70
N THR A 202 2.41 -15.14 -3.18
CA THR A 202 1.24 -15.92 -3.57
C THR A 202 1.40 -16.56 -4.94
N ALA A 203 2.40 -16.15 -5.74
CA ALA A 203 2.66 -16.67 -7.06
C ALA A 203 3.35 -18.05 -7.03
N THR A 204 4.17 -18.30 -6.01
CA THR A 204 4.85 -19.58 -5.85
C THR A 204 3.85 -20.73 -5.78
N SER A 205 4.14 -21.81 -6.51
CA SER A 205 3.33 -23.02 -6.52
C SER A 205 4.15 -24.23 -6.95
N ALA A 206 3.81 -25.41 -6.42
CA ALA A 206 4.34 -26.69 -6.89
C ALA A 206 3.65 -27.19 -8.17
N SER A 207 2.44 -26.71 -8.50
CA SER A 207 1.62 -27.19 -9.62
C SER A 207 0.98 -26.03 -10.38
N THR A 208 1.59 -25.65 -11.52
CA THR A 208 1.06 -24.56 -12.37
C THR A 208 -0.36 -24.84 -12.85
N ASN A 209 -0.73 -26.09 -13.10
CA ASN A 209 -2.07 -26.45 -13.58
C ASN A 209 -3.15 -26.15 -12.53
N GLU A 210 -2.92 -26.51 -11.27
CA GLU A 210 -3.88 -26.27 -10.18
C GLU A 210 -4.10 -24.77 -9.94
N VAL A 211 -3.04 -23.97 -10.06
CA VAL A 211 -3.15 -22.50 -10.00
C VAL A 211 -4.05 -21.98 -11.13
N THR A 212 -3.80 -22.41 -12.37
CA THR A 212 -4.62 -21.95 -13.51
C THR A 212 -6.07 -22.40 -13.42
N GLU A 213 -6.34 -23.60 -12.90
CA GLU A 213 -7.70 -24.08 -12.68
C GLU A 213 -8.43 -23.24 -11.63
N TRP A 214 -7.74 -22.90 -10.53
CA TRP A 214 -8.28 -22.04 -9.47
C TRP A 214 -8.58 -20.63 -10.00
N GLU A 215 -7.67 -20.05 -10.78
CA GLU A 215 -7.83 -18.71 -11.38
C GLU A 215 -9.03 -18.67 -12.33
N GLN A 216 -9.14 -19.65 -13.24
CA GLN A 216 -10.25 -19.74 -14.19
C GLN A 216 -11.59 -19.99 -13.50
N ALA A 217 -11.62 -20.85 -12.47
CA ALA A 217 -12.82 -21.09 -11.69
C ALA A 217 -13.26 -19.85 -10.92
N SER A 218 -12.31 -19.10 -10.36
CA SER A 218 -12.60 -17.84 -9.64
C SER A 218 -13.21 -16.79 -10.57
N LEU A 219 -12.68 -16.64 -11.79
CA LEU A 219 -13.23 -15.77 -12.82
C LEU A 219 -14.65 -16.17 -13.22
N LEU A 220 -14.90 -17.47 -13.42
CA LEU A 220 -16.24 -17.96 -13.76
C LEU A 220 -17.25 -17.63 -12.66
N TRP A 221 -16.87 -17.84 -11.40
CA TRP A 221 -17.71 -17.52 -10.26
C TRP A 221 -17.96 -16.02 -10.12
N MET A 222 -16.94 -15.19 -10.33
CA MET A 222 -17.09 -13.73 -10.36
C MET A 222 -18.17 -13.29 -11.34
N HIS A 223 -18.13 -13.76 -12.59
CA HIS A 223 -19.15 -13.41 -13.59
C HIS A 223 -20.53 -13.96 -13.24
N THR A 224 -20.59 -15.14 -12.63
CA THR A 224 -21.86 -15.73 -12.18
C THR A 224 -22.50 -14.84 -11.10
N PHE A 225 -21.73 -14.39 -10.11
CA PHE A 225 -22.22 -13.49 -9.07
C PHE A 225 -22.57 -12.11 -9.60
N GLU A 226 -21.81 -11.61 -10.57
CA GLU A 226 -22.11 -10.34 -11.22
C GLU A 226 -23.47 -10.41 -11.95
N GLU A 227 -23.76 -11.51 -12.65
CA GLU A 227 -25.07 -11.73 -13.27
C GLU A 227 -26.20 -11.84 -12.24
N GLU A 228 -26.01 -12.59 -11.16
CA GLU A 228 -26.99 -12.74 -10.08
C GLU A 228 -27.26 -11.41 -9.35
N LEU A 229 -26.21 -10.66 -9.02
CA LEU A 229 -26.32 -9.35 -8.38
C LEU A 229 -27.04 -8.36 -9.29
N ASN A 230 -26.72 -8.36 -10.59
CA ASN A 230 -27.40 -7.51 -11.57
C ASN A 230 -28.88 -7.88 -11.72
N GLN A 231 -29.25 -9.16 -11.62
CA GLN A 231 -30.64 -9.61 -11.63
C GLN A 231 -31.38 -9.19 -10.37
N ALA A 232 -30.75 -9.34 -9.19
CA ALA A 232 -31.34 -9.01 -7.90
C ALA A 232 -31.54 -7.50 -7.70
N THR A 233 -30.64 -6.67 -8.25
CA THR A 233 -30.63 -5.21 -8.08
C THR A 233 -31.16 -4.42 -9.29
N GLY A 234 -31.54 -5.11 -10.38
CA GLY A 234 -32.05 -4.47 -11.59
C GLY A 234 -31.00 -3.62 -12.34
N ARG A 235 -29.71 -3.98 -12.24
CA ARG A 235 -28.54 -3.18 -12.67
C ARG A 235 -28.36 -1.84 -11.93
N HIS A 236 -29.10 -1.62 -10.84
CA HIS A 236 -28.90 -0.48 -9.97
C HIS A 236 -27.89 -0.84 -8.87
N THR A 237 -26.61 -0.85 -9.22
CA THR A 237 -25.46 -0.96 -8.29
C THR A 237 -25.25 0.33 -7.48
N VAL A 238 -26.33 1.01 -7.11
CA VAL A 238 -26.32 2.38 -6.62
C VAL A 238 -26.85 2.42 -5.20
N LEU A 239 -26.27 3.30 -4.37
CA LEU A 239 -26.64 3.65 -2.99
C LEU A 239 -28.15 3.80 -2.71
N GLU A 240 -28.97 3.96 -3.74
CA GLU A 240 -30.41 4.15 -3.69
C GLU A 240 -31.22 2.85 -3.52
N HIS A 241 -30.60 1.67 -3.68
CA HIS A 241 -31.29 0.39 -3.52
C HIS A 241 -31.41 -0.01 -2.03
N PRO A 242 -32.62 -0.29 -1.49
CA PRO A 242 -32.81 -0.62 -0.06
C PRO A 242 -32.01 -1.85 0.41
N GLY A 243 -31.74 -2.77 -0.50
CA GLY A 243 -30.94 -3.97 -0.26
C GLY A 243 -29.42 -3.78 -0.25
N TYR A 244 -28.93 -2.60 -0.63
CA TYR A 244 -27.50 -2.34 -0.83
C TYR A 244 -26.68 -2.50 0.45
N TYR A 245 -27.10 -1.85 1.54
CA TYR A 245 -26.42 -1.93 2.84
C TYR A 245 -26.43 -3.36 3.39
N ARG A 246 -27.52 -4.09 3.17
CA ARG A 246 -27.62 -5.50 3.55
C ARG A 246 -26.64 -6.37 2.76
N GLN A 247 -26.55 -6.18 1.44
CA GLN A 247 -25.57 -6.89 0.60
C GLN A 247 -24.13 -6.60 1.07
N LYS A 248 -23.81 -5.32 1.32
CA LYS A 248 -22.50 -4.89 1.83
C LYS A 248 -22.12 -5.53 3.16
N SER A 249 -23.06 -5.64 4.09
CA SER A 249 -22.80 -6.25 5.39
C SER A 249 -22.30 -7.70 5.28
N ILE A 250 -22.86 -8.45 4.32
CA ILE A 250 -22.49 -9.84 4.03
C ILE A 250 -21.15 -9.89 3.30
N GLU A 251 -20.93 -9.02 2.32
CA GLU A 251 -19.63 -8.89 1.64
C GLU A 251 -18.50 -8.69 2.67
N LEU A 252 -18.66 -7.78 3.62
CA LEU A 252 -17.68 -7.52 4.68
C LEU A 252 -17.43 -8.76 5.58
N CYS A 253 -18.44 -9.59 5.81
CA CYS A 253 -18.28 -10.84 6.58
C CYS A 253 -17.45 -11.89 5.82
N TYR A 254 -17.63 -11.99 4.50
CA TYR A 254 -16.80 -12.86 3.65
C TYR A 254 -15.36 -12.34 3.57
N TRP A 255 -15.17 -11.02 3.45
CA TRP A 255 -13.84 -10.40 3.55
C TRP A 255 -13.18 -10.68 4.91
N GLU A 256 -13.92 -10.60 6.03
CA GLU A 256 -13.38 -10.91 7.36
C GLU A 256 -12.90 -12.36 7.46
N SER A 257 -13.70 -13.29 6.94
CA SER A 257 -13.39 -14.71 6.96
C SER A 257 -12.15 -15.03 6.13
N ALA A 258 -12.03 -14.42 4.95
CA ALA A 258 -10.83 -14.54 4.11
C ALA A 258 -9.60 -13.92 4.79
N LEU A 259 -9.74 -12.73 5.39
CA LEU A 259 -8.67 -12.07 6.14
C LEU A 259 -8.15 -12.93 7.29
N GLU A 260 -9.03 -13.52 8.10
CA GLU A 260 -8.61 -14.39 9.21
C GLU A 260 -7.97 -15.70 8.70
N ALA A 261 -8.40 -16.23 7.55
CA ALA A 261 -7.73 -17.37 6.91
C ALA A 261 -6.28 -17.02 6.52
N VAL A 262 -6.06 -15.85 5.90
CA VAL A 262 -4.70 -15.38 5.57
C VAL A 262 -3.85 -15.20 6.84
N ARG A 263 -4.39 -14.55 7.87
CA ARG A 263 -3.69 -14.35 9.15
C ARG A 263 -3.30 -15.67 9.81
N TRP A 264 -4.16 -16.68 9.72
CA TRP A 264 -3.86 -18.02 10.23
C TRP A 264 -2.68 -18.66 9.48
N VAL A 265 -2.65 -18.58 8.14
CA VAL A 265 -1.52 -19.09 7.35
C VAL A 265 -0.24 -18.35 7.71
N MET A 266 -0.28 -17.02 7.79
CA MET A 266 0.88 -16.21 8.13
C MET A 266 1.50 -16.54 9.50
N ARG A 267 0.68 -16.94 10.48
CA ARG A 267 1.16 -17.33 11.83
C ARG A 267 1.72 -18.75 11.89
N THR A 268 1.33 -19.60 10.95
CA THR A 268 1.63 -21.04 10.98
C THR A 268 2.52 -21.47 9.83
N TYR A 269 3.16 -20.51 9.16
CA TYR A 269 4.08 -20.73 8.04
C TYR A 269 5.50 -20.28 8.42
N PRO A 270 6.56 -21.06 8.09
CA PRO A 270 6.51 -22.39 7.49
C PRO A 270 5.94 -23.43 8.48
N PRO A 271 5.30 -24.52 8.00
CA PRO A 271 4.78 -25.56 8.87
C PRO A 271 5.90 -26.18 9.72
N GLU A 272 5.61 -26.47 11.00
CA GLU A 272 6.49 -27.27 11.84
C GLU A 272 6.81 -28.59 11.11
N ASN A 273 8.10 -28.88 10.89
CA ASN A 273 8.66 -29.99 10.10
C ASN A 273 8.89 -29.76 8.58
N ALA A 274 8.84 -28.52 8.08
CA ALA A 274 9.16 -28.23 6.67
C ALA A 274 10.61 -28.60 6.26
N GLU A 275 11.56 -28.60 7.22
CA GLU A 275 12.97 -28.91 6.95
C GLU A 275 13.24 -30.38 6.60
N GLU A 276 12.31 -31.29 6.89
CA GLU A 276 12.50 -32.75 6.65
C GLU A 276 11.90 -33.25 5.32
N HIS A 277 11.12 -32.44 4.61
CA HIS A 277 10.41 -32.90 3.40
C HIS A 277 10.61 -31.93 2.23
N ASP A 278 11.20 -32.43 1.14
CA ASP A 278 11.29 -31.81 -0.21
C ASP A 278 9.92 -31.42 -0.84
N ASN A 279 8.81 -31.61 -0.11
CA ASN A 279 7.42 -31.42 -0.53
C ASN A 279 6.66 -30.37 0.32
N ALA A 280 7.35 -29.38 0.90
CA ALA A 280 6.67 -28.31 1.64
C ALA A 280 5.69 -27.55 0.70
N ILE A 281 4.40 -27.56 1.06
CA ILE A 281 3.36 -26.83 0.33
C ILE A 281 3.73 -25.34 0.34
N SER A 282 3.73 -24.72 -0.84
CA SER A 282 4.04 -23.29 -0.97
C SER A 282 3.01 -22.43 -0.20
N PHE A 283 3.42 -21.21 0.17
CA PHE A 283 2.53 -20.28 0.84
C PHE A 283 1.26 -20.00 0.01
N GLY A 284 1.42 -19.77 -1.30
CA GLY A 284 0.31 -19.54 -2.24
C GLY A 284 -0.64 -20.74 -2.35
N ASP A 285 -0.12 -21.97 -2.47
CA ASP A 285 -0.95 -23.18 -2.55
C ASP A 285 -1.77 -23.40 -1.27
N ARG A 286 -1.18 -23.13 -0.11
CA ARG A 286 -1.88 -23.21 1.17
C ARG A 286 -3.03 -22.21 1.25
N LEU A 287 -2.87 -20.99 0.74
CA LEU A 287 -3.96 -20.02 0.66
C LEU A 287 -5.07 -20.45 -0.30
N ARG A 288 -4.72 -20.91 -1.51
CA ARG A 288 -5.71 -21.43 -2.49
C ARG A 288 -6.50 -22.63 -1.96
N SER A 289 -5.91 -23.43 -1.06
CA SER A 289 -6.62 -24.54 -0.40
C SER A 289 -7.67 -24.10 0.64
N LEU A 290 -7.49 -22.91 1.25
CA LEU A 290 -8.41 -22.37 2.25
C LEU A 290 -9.47 -21.46 1.63
N ILE A 291 -9.08 -20.70 0.60
CA ILE A 291 -9.94 -19.77 -0.10
C ILE A 291 -10.36 -20.42 -1.41
N SER A 292 -11.57 -20.97 -1.44
CA SER A 292 -12.07 -21.67 -2.62
C SER A 292 -12.32 -20.69 -3.78
N PRO A 293 -12.32 -21.18 -5.04
CA PRO A 293 -12.59 -20.34 -6.20
C PRO A 293 -13.95 -19.61 -6.13
N GLU A 294 -14.96 -20.23 -5.52
CA GLU A 294 -16.28 -19.63 -5.28
C GLU A 294 -16.15 -18.36 -4.42
N ILE A 295 -15.44 -18.47 -3.30
CA ILE A 295 -15.23 -17.36 -2.37
C ILE A 295 -14.38 -16.29 -3.06
N ALA A 296 -13.30 -16.68 -3.73
CA ALA A 296 -12.47 -15.73 -4.47
C ALA A 296 -13.27 -14.96 -5.54
N GLY A 297 -14.10 -15.66 -6.33
CA GLY A 297 -14.98 -15.04 -7.31
C GLY A 297 -15.99 -14.08 -6.68
N TYR A 298 -16.55 -14.43 -5.52
CA TYR A 298 -17.45 -13.55 -4.77
C TYR A 298 -16.75 -12.28 -4.26
N LEU A 299 -15.56 -12.41 -3.67
CA LEU A 299 -14.76 -11.27 -3.20
C LEU A 299 -14.40 -10.35 -4.38
N LEU A 300 -14.01 -10.92 -5.53
CA LEU A 300 -13.73 -10.17 -6.76
C LEU A 300 -14.96 -9.42 -7.25
N CYS A 301 -16.13 -10.06 -7.26
CA CYS A 301 -17.38 -9.42 -7.66
C CYS A 301 -17.73 -8.24 -6.73
N SER A 302 -17.53 -8.40 -5.41
CA SER A 302 -17.80 -7.34 -4.42
C SER A 302 -16.95 -6.08 -4.62
N MET A 303 -15.78 -6.19 -5.28
CA MET A 303 -14.95 -5.02 -5.60
C MET A 303 -15.65 -4.07 -6.58
N ASN A 304 -16.65 -4.53 -7.34
CA ASN A 304 -17.39 -3.68 -8.27
C ASN A 304 -18.53 -2.88 -7.65
N THR A 305 -18.84 -3.09 -6.37
CA THR A 305 -19.84 -2.29 -5.68
C THR A 305 -19.24 -0.97 -5.19
N GLN A 306 -20.03 0.10 -5.14
CA GLN A 306 -19.52 1.43 -4.78
C GLN A 306 -18.95 1.43 -3.35
N ALA A 307 -17.90 2.19 -3.07
CA ALA A 307 -17.31 2.31 -1.73
C ALA A 307 -16.82 1.01 -1.04
N THR A 308 -16.80 -0.16 -1.71
CA THR A 308 -16.29 -1.41 -1.10
C THR A 308 -14.84 -1.28 -0.65
N PRO A 309 -13.92 -0.72 -1.47
CA PRO A 309 -12.52 -0.59 -1.09
C PRO A 309 -12.34 0.14 0.25
N GLU A 310 -13.10 1.21 0.49
CA GLU A 310 -13.03 2.04 1.69
C GLU A 310 -13.51 1.29 2.93
N PHE A 311 -14.63 0.55 2.82
CA PHE A 311 -15.13 -0.28 3.92
C PHE A 311 -14.20 -1.46 4.21
N ILE A 312 -13.66 -2.14 3.19
CA ILE A 312 -12.70 -3.24 3.36
C ILE A 312 -11.42 -2.71 4.02
N LEU A 313 -10.92 -1.56 3.57
CA LEU A 313 -9.73 -0.92 4.12
C LEU A 313 -9.96 -0.51 5.58
N TYR A 314 -11.09 0.10 5.90
CA TYR A 314 -11.44 0.48 7.28
C TYR A 314 -11.62 -0.75 8.18
N GLN A 315 -12.30 -1.80 7.71
CA GLN A 315 -12.45 -3.08 8.40
C GLN A 315 -11.10 -3.74 8.69
N ALA A 316 -10.19 -3.75 7.73
CA ALA A 316 -8.84 -4.29 7.93
C ALA A 316 -8.05 -3.41 8.90
N ALA A 317 -8.20 -2.10 8.84
CA ALA A 317 -7.47 -1.18 9.72
C ALA A 317 -8.02 -1.10 11.16
N LYS A 318 -9.29 -1.42 11.37
CA LYS A 318 -9.97 -1.47 12.67
C LYS A 318 -10.42 -2.89 12.98
N ASP A 319 -11.69 -3.19 12.71
CA ASP A 319 -12.31 -4.49 12.82
C ASP A 319 -13.66 -4.50 12.07
N LEU A 320 -14.29 -5.67 11.97
CA LEU A 320 -15.61 -5.83 11.35
C LEU A 320 -16.72 -5.07 12.11
N PRO A 321 -16.83 -5.12 13.46
CA PRO A 321 -17.85 -4.38 14.19
C PRO A 321 -17.85 -2.86 13.94
N GLU A 322 -16.67 -2.23 13.88
CA GLU A 322 -16.55 -0.81 13.55
C GLU A 322 -17.05 -0.51 12.13
N ALA A 323 -16.66 -1.33 11.15
CA ALA A 323 -17.09 -1.16 9.76
C ALA A 323 -18.61 -1.35 9.59
N LEU A 324 -19.19 -2.37 10.23
CA LEU A 324 -20.65 -2.56 10.24
C LEU A 324 -21.37 -1.41 10.96
N GLY A 325 -20.80 -0.89 12.04
CA GLY A 325 -21.37 0.27 12.74
C GLY A 325 -21.40 1.55 11.91
N VAL A 326 -20.44 1.73 10.99
CA VAL A 326 -20.45 2.81 10.00
C VAL A 326 -21.52 2.56 8.94
N LEU A 327 -21.61 1.31 8.45
CA LEU A 327 -22.60 0.90 7.46
C LEU A 327 -24.04 1.08 7.96
N ASP A 328 -24.32 0.71 9.21
CA ASP A 328 -25.60 0.94 9.89
C ASP A 328 -25.94 2.43 9.96
N GLY A 329 -24.93 3.29 10.16
CA GLY A 329 -25.10 4.75 10.14
C GLY A 329 -25.53 5.26 8.76
N TYR A 330 -24.94 4.72 7.69
CA TYR A 330 -25.38 5.02 6.33
C TYR A 330 -26.79 4.49 6.06
N ASP A 331 -27.12 3.26 6.46
CA ASP A 331 -28.46 2.69 6.26
C ASP A 331 -29.54 3.53 6.96
N CYS A 332 -29.31 3.93 8.21
CA CYS A 332 -30.22 4.80 8.97
C CYS A 332 -30.47 6.15 8.28
N MET A 333 -29.47 6.73 7.61
CA MET A 333 -29.64 7.98 6.85
C MET A 333 -30.43 7.79 5.55
N HIS A 334 -30.43 6.58 4.97
CA HIS A 334 -31.05 6.27 3.68
C HIS A 334 -32.36 5.49 3.78
N ALA A 335 -32.79 5.13 5.00
CA ALA A 335 -34.03 4.39 5.31
C ALA A 335 -35.35 5.10 4.90
N ALA A 336 -35.29 6.22 4.18
CA ALA A 336 -36.46 6.89 3.58
C ALA A 336 -37.05 6.14 2.37
N CYS A 337 -36.38 5.11 1.84
CA CYS A 337 -36.79 4.37 0.65
C CYS A 337 -37.31 2.96 1.01
N GLY A 338 -38.62 2.85 1.27
CA GLY A 338 -39.48 1.65 1.19
C GLY A 338 -38.92 0.26 1.56
N GLU A 339 -39.56 -0.39 2.54
CA GLU A 339 -39.34 -1.81 2.90
C GLU A 339 -39.73 -2.77 1.75
N GLY A 340 -38.80 -3.02 0.84
CA GLY A 340 -38.84 -4.18 -0.05
C GLY A 340 -38.11 -5.36 0.58
N SER A 341 -38.64 -6.59 0.42
CA SER A 341 -37.95 -7.81 0.85
C SER A 341 -36.79 -8.14 -0.10
N TYR A 342 -35.64 -7.47 0.07
CA TYR A 342 -34.42 -7.83 -0.64
C TYR A 342 -33.70 -8.98 0.07
N GLU A 343 -33.44 -10.06 -0.67
CA GLU A 343 -32.62 -11.19 -0.23
C GLU A 343 -31.20 -11.01 -0.79
N PRO A 344 -30.16 -10.94 0.07
CA PRO A 344 -28.79 -10.79 -0.38
C PRO A 344 -28.29 -11.97 -1.23
N VAL A 345 -27.42 -11.67 -2.18
CA VAL A 345 -26.75 -12.67 -3.01
C VAL A 345 -25.53 -13.18 -2.26
N GLU A 346 -25.46 -14.50 -2.07
CA GLU A 346 -24.40 -15.22 -1.38
C GLU A 346 -23.80 -16.32 -2.26
N PRO A 347 -22.54 -16.74 -2.01
CA PRO A 347 -21.94 -17.85 -2.72
C PRO A 347 -22.71 -19.16 -2.50
N LEU A 348 -22.91 -19.91 -3.58
CA LEU A 348 -23.61 -21.19 -3.56
C LEU A 348 -22.82 -22.24 -2.75
N CYS A 349 -23.15 -22.32 -1.44
CA CYS A 349 -22.83 -23.38 -0.49
C CYS A 349 -21.36 -23.60 -0.10
N TYR A 350 -21.04 -23.28 1.17
CA TYR A 350 -19.89 -23.82 1.89
C TYR A 350 -20.05 -25.35 2.09
N GLY A 351 -19.17 -26.17 1.50
CA GLY A 351 -18.95 -27.56 1.95
C GLY A 351 -19.85 -28.67 1.40
N LYS A 352 -20.17 -28.72 0.10
CA LYS A 352 -20.54 -30.01 -0.54
C LYS A 352 -19.80 -30.23 -1.88
N PRO A 353 -19.22 -31.42 -2.10
CA PRO A 353 -18.49 -31.71 -3.33
C PRO A 353 -19.46 -31.72 -4.52
N THR A 354 -19.05 -31.04 -5.58
CA THR A 354 -19.74 -30.98 -6.87
C THR A 354 -19.77 -32.36 -7.53
N THR A 355 -20.71 -33.20 -7.14
CA THR A 355 -21.07 -34.37 -7.94
C THR A 355 -21.83 -33.91 -9.17
N ARG A 356 -21.15 -33.96 -10.33
CA ARG A 356 -21.70 -34.08 -11.70
C ARG A 356 -23.22 -34.23 -11.76
N ARG A 357 -23.93 -33.29 -12.39
CA ARG A 357 -25.06 -33.62 -13.31
C ARG A 357 -25.63 -32.42 -14.09
N ARG A 358 -25.43 -32.53 -15.42
CA ARG A 358 -26.40 -32.32 -16.53
C ARG A 358 -27.10 -30.96 -16.66
N THR A 359 -26.51 -30.14 -17.53
CA THR A 359 -27.13 -29.41 -18.66
C THR A 359 -28.65 -29.59 -18.86
N THR A 360 -29.39 -28.53 -18.53
CA THR A 360 -30.59 -28.07 -19.26
C THR A 360 -30.56 -26.55 -19.26
N LEU A 361 -30.60 -25.93 -20.44
CA LEU A 361 -30.52 -24.48 -20.61
C LEU A 361 -31.82 -23.80 -20.10
N PRO A 362 -31.74 -22.58 -19.55
CA PRO A 362 -32.91 -21.86 -19.01
C PRO A 362 -33.93 -21.47 -20.08
N GLU A 363 -35.20 -21.36 -19.70
CA GLU A 363 -36.34 -20.98 -20.56
C GLU A 363 -36.14 -19.61 -21.27
N THR A 364 -35.28 -18.76 -20.71
CA THR A 364 -34.87 -17.47 -21.28
C THR A 364 -34.15 -17.62 -22.64
N PHE A 365 -33.50 -18.76 -22.90
CA PHE A 365 -32.92 -19.06 -24.21
C PHE A 365 -34.00 -19.27 -25.30
N TYR A 366 -35.17 -19.79 -24.93
CA TYR A 366 -36.30 -19.96 -25.85
C TYR A 366 -37.05 -18.65 -26.11
N GLN A 367 -36.98 -17.69 -25.19
CA GLN A 367 -37.60 -16.37 -25.36
C GLN A 367 -36.88 -15.54 -26.44
N THR A 368 -35.56 -15.66 -26.53
CA THR A 368 -34.75 -15.06 -27.60
C THR A 368 -35.07 -15.65 -28.99
N PHE A 369 -35.49 -16.92 -29.05
CA PHE A 369 -35.95 -17.58 -30.29
C PHE A 369 -37.33 -17.11 -30.77
N ARG A 370 -38.13 -16.47 -29.90
CA ARG A 370 -39.50 -16.00 -30.19
C ARG A 370 -39.57 -14.54 -30.63
N GLY A 371 -38.44 -13.83 -30.69
CA GLY A 371 -38.34 -12.52 -31.34
C GLY A 371 -38.95 -11.35 -30.57
N GLU A 372 -39.11 -11.45 -29.26
CA GLU A 372 -39.64 -10.38 -28.41
C GLU A 372 -38.48 -9.59 -27.77
N SER A 373 -38.18 -8.38 -28.28
CA SER A 373 -37.22 -7.44 -27.68
C SER A 373 -37.93 -6.21 -27.09
N PRO A 374 -37.66 -5.83 -25.83
CA PRO A 374 -37.97 -4.49 -25.35
C PRO A 374 -36.84 -3.50 -25.69
N ARG A 375 -37.23 -2.30 -26.08
CA ARG A 375 -36.42 -1.27 -26.77
C ARG A 375 -35.58 -0.42 -25.79
N ILE A 376 -34.35 -0.12 -26.20
CA ILE A 376 -33.41 0.82 -25.58
C ILE A 376 -33.80 2.27 -25.95
N GLY A 377 -33.64 3.21 -25.01
CA GLY A 377 -33.66 4.64 -25.31
C GLY A 377 -32.91 5.49 -24.29
N GLY A 378 -31.87 6.20 -24.75
CA GLY A 378 -31.47 7.52 -24.24
C GLY A 378 -30.26 7.61 -23.30
N ILE A 379 -29.06 7.80 -23.86
CA ILE A 379 -27.86 8.27 -23.14
C ILE A 379 -27.94 9.80 -22.99
N GLY A 380 -27.70 10.31 -21.78
CA GLY A 380 -27.48 11.73 -21.48
C GLY A 380 -26.31 11.88 -20.50
N HIS A 381 -25.29 12.64 -20.92
CA HIS A 381 -24.01 12.82 -20.24
C HIS A 381 -24.11 13.63 -18.93
N GLY A 382 -23.40 13.16 -17.91
CA GLY A 382 -23.15 13.86 -16.66
C GLY A 382 -22.48 12.92 -15.64
N ARG A 383 -21.24 12.49 -15.91
CA ARG A 383 -20.43 11.77 -14.92
C ARG A 383 -20.14 12.72 -13.77
N VAL A 384 -20.88 12.57 -12.67
CA VAL A 384 -20.57 13.21 -11.40
C VAL A 384 -19.54 12.33 -10.70
N SER A 385 -18.31 12.82 -10.66
CA SER A 385 -17.20 12.21 -9.93
C SER A 385 -17.53 12.13 -8.43
N TRP A 386 -17.16 11.02 -7.81
CA TRP A 386 -17.27 10.69 -6.39
C TRP A 386 -16.76 11.82 -5.45
N HIS A 387 -15.84 12.67 -5.92
CA HIS A 387 -15.38 13.89 -5.24
C HIS A 387 -16.45 15.00 -5.10
N ASP A 388 -17.37 15.14 -6.05
CA ASP A 388 -18.46 16.13 -6.01
C ASP A 388 -19.64 15.66 -5.13
N TRP A 389 -19.79 14.34 -4.96
CA TRP A 389 -20.75 13.77 -4.01
C TRP A 389 -20.28 13.96 -2.57
N ILE A 390 -19.03 13.60 -2.24
CA ILE A 390 -18.47 13.81 -0.88
C ILE A 390 -18.49 15.30 -0.49
N ARG A 391 -18.12 16.22 -1.41
CA ARG A 391 -18.17 17.67 -1.15
C ARG A 391 -19.60 18.23 -1.03
N ARG A 392 -20.60 17.70 -1.77
CA ARG A 392 -22.01 18.13 -1.65
C ARG A 392 -22.68 17.59 -0.40
N THR A 393 -22.50 16.31 -0.09
CA THR A 393 -23.08 15.67 1.10
C THR A 393 -22.53 16.31 2.38
N HIS A 394 -21.24 16.65 2.41
CA HIS A 394 -20.60 17.35 3.53
C HIS A 394 -21.04 18.83 3.70
N ARG A 395 -21.40 19.55 2.62
CA ARG A 395 -21.91 20.94 2.72
C ARG A 395 -23.43 21.03 2.97
N ILE A 396 -24.21 20.09 2.43
CA ILE A 396 -25.67 20.03 2.62
C ILE A 396 -25.99 19.63 4.06
N LEU A 397 -25.26 18.67 4.63
CA LEU A 397 -25.42 18.27 6.04
C LEU A 397 -24.98 19.38 7.00
N GLN A 398 -23.89 20.10 6.73
CA GLN A 398 -23.48 21.25 7.56
C GLN A 398 -24.47 22.43 7.51
N GLN A 399 -25.18 22.66 6.40
CA GLN A 399 -26.16 23.74 6.29
C GLN A 399 -27.56 23.36 6.80
N GLN A 400 -28.00 22.10 6.67
CA GLN A 400 -29.30 21.63 7.21
C GLN A 400 -29.28 21.43 8.73
N ILE A 401 -28.13 21.02 9.31
CA ILE A 401 -27.97 20.86 10.76
C ILE A 401 -27.98 22.22 11.50
N LEU A 402 -27.65 23.32 10.82
CA LEU A 402 -27.71 24.68 11.38
C LEU A 402 -29.12 25.30 11.30
N ASP A 403 -29.95 24.89 10.33
CA ASP A 403 -31.29 25.46 10.12
C ASP A 403 -32.45 24.65 10.75
N ASP A 404 -32.31 23.33 10.98
CA ASP A 404 -33.36 22.48 11.57
C ASP A 404 -33.25 22.31 13.11
N THR A 405 -32.60 23.26 13.79
CA THR A 405 -32.50 23.30 15.27
C THR A 405 -33.82 23.62 16.02
N CYS A 406 -34.97 23.55 15.36
CA CYS A 406 -36.29 23.79 15.96
C CYS A 406 -37.32 22.74 15.52
N ASP A 407 -37.28 21.53 16.10
CA ASP A 407 -38.42 20.98 16.86
C ASP A 407 -38.31 19.46 17.12
N SER A 408 -38.26 19.12 18.41
CA SER A 408 -38.74 17.89 19.08
C SER A 408 -38.13 16.51 18.75
N SER A 409 -37.40 16.00 19.75
CA SER A 409 -37.43 14.63 20.30
C SER A 409 -37.18 13.43 19.37
N GLU A 410 -35.93 12.95 19.33
CA GLU A 410 -35.53 11.57 19.68
C GLU A 410 -34.00 11.41 19.48
N THR A 411 -33.33 10.91 20.50
CA THR A 411 -31.87 10.84 20.65
C THR A 411 -31.22 9.76 19.77
N ARG A 412 -31.08 9.94 18.45
CA ARG A 412 -30.39 8.96 17.56
C ARG A 412 -29.51 9.41 16.37
N PRO A 413 -29.37 10.70 15.97
CA PRO A 413 -28.44 11.05 14.88
C PRO A 413 -26.95 11.13 15.26
N GLU A 414 -26.62 11.59 16.47
CA GLU A 414 -25.26 12.02 16.83
C GLU A 414 -24.23 10.88 16.86
N GLU A 415 -24.58 9.70 17.38
CA GLU A 415 -23.63 8.58 17.50
C GLU A 415 -23.24 7.99 16.14
N HIS A 416 -24.17 7.95 15.17
CA HIS A 416 -23.91 7.40 13.84
C HIS A 416 -23.10 8.36 12.95
N ILE A 417 -23.40 9.66 13.02
CA ILE A 417 -22.62 10.72 12.37
C ILE A 417 -21.16 10.68 12.88
N THR A 418 -20.99 10.49 14.20
CA THR A 418 -19.66 10.36 14.81
C THR A 418 -18.85 9.16 14.27
N LYS A 419 -19.48 8.03 13.93
CA LYS A 419 -18.78 6.85 13.37
C LYS A 419 -18.31 7.07 11.94
N ILE A 420 -19.12 7.74 11.12
CA ILE A 420 -18.76 8.08 9.73
C ILE A 420 -17.60 9.06 9.71
N ASP A 421 -17.66 10.11 10.53
CA ASP A 421 -16.58 11.10 10.65
C ASP A 421 -15.27 10.44 11.08
N ARG A 422 -15.32 9.50 12.04
CA ARG A 422 -14.14 8.71 12.45
C ARG A 422 -13.55 7.88 11.32
N MET A 423 -14.37 7.28 10.47
CA MET A 423 -13.87 6.54 9.29
C MET A 423 -13.16 7.48 8.32
N VAL A 424 -13.75 8.64 8.02
CA VAL A 424 -13.18 9.62 7.10
C VAL A 424 -11.87 10.19 7.65
N GLU A 425 -11.84 10.59 8.93
CA GLU A 425 -10.62 11.06 9.59
C GLU A 425 -9.52 10.00 9.58
N PHE A 426 -9.89 8.73 9.79
CA PHE A 426 -8.96 7.62 9.74
C PHE A 426 -8.40 7.41 8.34
N LEU A 427 -9.25 7.22 7.33
CA LEU A 427 -8.81 6.96 5.95
C LEU A 427 -8.02 8.13 5.36
N SER A 428 -8.33 9.37 5.77
CA SER A 428 -7.59 10.58 5.38
C SER A 428 -6.27 10.75 6.15
N GLY A 429 -5.97 9.89 7.12
CA GLY A 429 -4.76 9.98 7.92
C GLY A 429 -4.72 11.18 8.88
N LEU A 430 -5.86 11.78 9.20
CA LEU A 430 -5.95 13.02 10.00
C LEU A 430 -6.03 12.78 11.51
N THR A 431 -6.24 11.53 11.94
CA THR A 431 -6.29 11.19 13.37
C THR A 431 -4.92 10.77 13.90
N LYS A 432 -4.63 11.15 15.15
CA LYS A 432 -3.49 10.62 15.93
C LYS A 432 -3.94 9.65 17.02
N ASP A 433 -5.24 9.40 17.15
CA ASP A 433 -5.77 8.72 18.34
C ASP A 433 -5.64 7.21 18.23
N TYR A 434 -5.69 6.67 17.01
CA TYR A 434 -5.79 5.24 16.77
C TYR A 434 -4.60 4.67 16.00
N LYS A 435 -4.17 3.49 16.43
CA LYS A 435 -3.19 2.68 15.71
C LYS A 435 -3.90 1.82 14.67
N PRO A 436 -3.51 1.87 13.38
CA PRO A 436 -4.01 0.92 12.40
C PRO A 436 -3.68 -0.52 12.82
N ALA A 437 -4.60 -1.45 12.59
CA ALA A 437 -4.38 -2.87 12.84
C ALA A 437 -3.45 -3.46 11.78
N TRP A 438 -2.17 -3.14 11.90
CA TRP A 438 -1.09 -3.47 10.98
C TRP A 438 -1.08 -4.95 10.55
N SER A 439 -1.30 -5.88 11.49
CA SER A 439 -1.38 -7.32 11.18
C SER A 439 -2.52 -7.71 10.23
N ARG A 440 -3.62 -6.95 10.25
CA ARG A 440 -4.80 -7.18 9.41
C ARG A 440 -4.63 -6.51 8.05
N LEU A 441 -4.06 -5.29 8.01
CA LEU A 441 -3.69 -4.63 6.76
C LEU A 441 -2.67 -5.44 5.93
N ASN A 442 -1.73 -6.10 6.59
CA ASN A 442 -0.81 -7.03 5.95
C ASN A 442 -1.52 -8.23 5.31
N ALA A 443 -2.46 -8.83 6.04
CA ALA A 443 -3.26 -9.94 5.53
C ALA A 443 -4.16 -9.51 4.37
N LEU A 444 -4.70 -8.29 4.43
CA LEU A 444 -5.46 -7.71 3.32
C LEU A 444 -4.59 -7.57 2.07
N GLU A 445 -3.37 -7.05 2.21
CA GLU A 445 -2.46 -6.89 1.06
C GLU A 445 -2.12 -8.23 0.40
N VAL A 446 -1.86 -9.27 1.20
CA VAL A 446 -1.63 -10.65 0.73
C VAL A 446 -2.87 -11.23 0.05
N LEU A 447 -4.05 -10.99 0.62
CA LEU A 447 -5.31 -11.41 0.01
C LEU A 447 -5.55 -10.72 -1.34
N CYS A 448 -5.31 -9.41 -1.43
CA CYS A 448 -5.37 -8.68 -2.70
C CYS A 448 -4.41 -9.30 -3.73
N ASN A 449 -3.18 -9.64 -3.31
CA ASN A 449 -2.21 -10.30 -4.18
C ASN A 449 -2.69 -11.66 -4.70
N LEU A 450 -3.27 -12.49 -3.83
CA LEU A 450 -3.88 -13.76 -4.23
C LEU A 450 -4.97 -13.56 -5.29
N LEU A 451 -5.85 -12.57 -5.09
CA LEU A 451 -7.00 -12.31 -5.96
C LEU A 451 -6.60 -11.69 -7.31
N VAL A 452 -5.55 -10.87 -7.35
CA VAL A 452 -5.04 -10.27 -8.59
C VAL A 452 -4.60 -11.34 -9.60
N HIS A 453 -4.07 -12.49 -9.13
CA HIS A 453 -3.73 -13.59 -10.02
C HIS A 453 -4.92 -14.10 -10.85
N ALA A 454 -6.12 -14.11 -10.25
CA ALA A 454 -7.33 -14.51 -10.95
C ALA A 454 -7.82 -13.45 -11.94
N VAL A 455 -7.73 -12.17 -11.60
CA VAL A 455 -8.20 -11.07 -12.46
C VAL A 455 -7.01 -10.25 -12.94
N GLN A 456 -6.48 -10.57 -14.11
CA GLN A 456 -5.28 -9.92 -14.66
C GLN A 456 -5.56 -8.56 -15.34
N SER A 457 -6.82 -8.17 -15.51
CA SER A 457 -7.22 -6.89 -16.10
C SER A 457 -8.67 -6.56 -15.76
N GLY A 458 -9.05 -5.28 -15.92
CA GLY A 458 -10.42 -4.80 -15.68
C GLY A 458 -10.56 -4.02 -14.38
N GLU A 459 -11.78 -3.57 -14.10
CA GLU A 459 -12.05 -2.62 -13.01
C GLU A 459 -11.76 -3.21 -11.63
N GLN A 460 -12.10 -4.49 -11.40
CA GLN A 460 -11.80 -5.22 -10.17
C GLN A 460 -10.30 -5.28 -9.90
N TYR A 461 -9.49 -5.52 -10.95
CA TYR A 461 -8.04 -5.51 -10.86
C TYR A 461 -7.52 -4.12 -10.45
N GLY A 462 -8.03 -3.06 -11.09
CA GLY A 462 -7.69 -1.69 -10.73
C GLY A 462 -7.99 -1.37 -9.27
N ARG A 463 -9.16 -1.77 -8.76
CA ARG A 463 -9.57 -1.54 -7.38
C ARG A 463 -8.78 -2.37 -6.36
N LEU A 464 -8.35 -3.59 -6.69
CA LEU A 464 -7.43 -4.35 -5.85
C LEU A 464 -6.07 -3.66 -5.75
N ARG A 465 -5.54 -3.16 -6.87
CA ARG A 465 -4.28 -2.39 -6.90
C ARG A 465 -4.43 -1.07 -6.13
N LEU A 466 -5.59 -0.43 -6.17
CA LEU A 466 -5.91 0.75 -5.37
C LEU A 466 -5.92 0.45 -3.85
N LEU A 467 -6.51 -0.68 -3.42
CA LEU A 467 -6.44 -1.12 -2.01
C LEU A 467 -5.00 -1.28 -1.54
N GLN A 468 -4.16 -1.93 -2.35
CA GLN A 468 -2.74 -2.11 -2.04
C GLN A 468 -2.00 -0.77 -2.01
N ALA A 469 -2.34 0.17 -2.90
CA ALA A 469 -1.79 1.51 -2.90
C ALA A 469 -2.12 2.24 -1.58
N TRP A 470 -3.37 2.17 -1.14
CA TRP A 470 -3.80 2.72 0.15
C TRP A 470 -3.05 2.10 1.32
N ILE A 471 -2.97 0.76 1.41
CA ILE A 471 -2.24 0.07 2.49
C ILE A 471 -0.81 0.59 2.58
N ASN A 472 -0.13 0.71 1.43
CA ASN A 472 1.24 1.20 1.39
C ASN A 472 1.35 2.69 1.72
N TRP A 473 0.39 3.52 1.33
CA TRP A 473 0.33 4.93 1.76
C TRP A 473 0.11 5.07 3.27
N LEU A 474 -0.79 4.28 3.87
CA LEU A 474 -1.03 4.27 5.32
C LEU A 474 0.24 3.91 6.11
N ARG A 475 1.09 3.03 5.56
CA ARG A 475 2.41 2.69 6.10
C ARG A 475 3.45 3.80 5.91
N GLY A 476 3.22 4.75 5.00
CA GLY A 476 4.14 5.81 4.60
C GLY A 476 4.95 5.54 3.32
N GLY A 477 4.63 4.48 2.59
CA GLY A 477 5.31 4.02 1.38
C GLY A 477 4.88 4.72 0.07
N ASN A 478 4.91 6.06 -0.04
CA ASN A 478 4.27 6.72 -1.20
C ASN A 478 4.87 6.36 -2.57
N THR A 479 6.14 5.99 -2.68
CA THR A 479 6.70 5.59 -3.98
C THR A 479 6.01 4.33 -4.53
N TYR A 480 5.80 3.34 -3.68
CA TYR A 480 5.13 2.11 -4.10
C TYR A 480 3.62 2.29 -4.21
N ALA A 481 3.03 3.03 -3.28
CA ALA A 481 1.64 3.43 -3.39
C ALA A 481 1.39 4.18 -4.72
N GLY A 482 2.30 5.06 -5.13
CA GLY A 482 2.26 5.75 -6.42
C GLY A 482 2.25 4.79 -7.61
N ILE A 483 3.18 3.84 -7.64
CA ILE A 483 3.25 2.82 -8.71
C ILE A 483 1.94 2.02 -8.80
N LEU A 484 1.43 1.53 -7.67
CA LEU A 484 0.19 0.77 -7.61
C LEU A 484 -1.02 1.62 -8.00
N ALA A 485 -1.04 2.89 -7.60
CA ALA A 485 -2.09 3.83 -7.94
C ALA A 485 -2.08 4.14 -9.44
N ASP A 486 -0.91 4.32 -10.06
CA ASP A 486 -0.80 4.51 -11.51
C ASP A 486 -1.23 3.27 -12.29
N ILE A 487 -0.88 2.06 -11.82
CA ILE A 487 -1.44 0.81 -12.37
C ILE A 487 -2.97 0.83 -12.25
N ALA A 488 -3.52 1.18 -11.09
CA ALA A 488 -4.97 1.23 -10.88
C ALA A 488 -5.65 2.16 -11.88
N ARG A 489 -5.11 3.36 -12.14
CA ARG A 489 -5.64 4.34 -13.12
C ARG A 489 -5.78 3.80 -14.54
N LEU A 490 -4.93 2.85 -14.94
CA LEU A 490 -5.03 2.23 -16.26
C LEU A 490 -6.29 1.34 -16.40
N HIS A 491 -6.88 0.94 -15.28
CA HIS A 491 -7.94 -0.05 -15.22
C HIS A 491 -9.25 0.45 -14.60
N CYS A 492 -9.20 1.46 -13.72
CA CYS A 492 -10.37 2.11 -13.15
C CYS A 492 -10.31 3.62 -13.39
N ASP A 493 -11.37 4.17 -13.97
CA ASP A 493 -11.55 5.61 -14.22
C ASP A 493 -12.18 6.29 -12.98
N GLU A 494 -11.51 6.12 -11.85
CA GLU A 494 -11.90 6.69 -10.56
C GLU A 494 -10.81 7.64 -10.09
N ASP A 495 -11.15 8.93 -10.00
CA ASP A 495 -10.32 9.89 -9.29
C ASP A 495 -10.61 9.72 -7.79
N MET A 496 -9.55 9.52 -7.02
CA MET A 496 -9.56 9.10 -5.61
C MET A 496 -8.66 10.02 -4.78
N PRO A 497 -8.93 10.24 -3.49
CA PRO A 497 -8.20 11.19 -2.66
C PRO A 497 -6.75 10.76 -2.48
N LEU A 498 -6.49 9.45 -2.59
CA LEU A 498 -5.13 8.91 -2.59
C LEU A 498 -4.26 9.54 -3.67
N PHE A 499 -4.80 9.75 -4.87
CA PHE A 499 -4.04 10.36 -5.96
C PHE A 499 -3.64 11.79 -5.65
N GLN A 500 -4.55 12.55 -5.06
CA GLN A 500 -4.27 13.91 -4.60
C GLN A 500 -3.29 13.90 -3.42
N ALA A 501 -3.46 13.00 -2.46
CA ALA A 501 -2.52 12.85 -1.34
C ALA A 501 -1.11 12.48 -1.81
N LEU A 502 -0.99 11.62 -2.82
CA LEU A 502 0.29 11.24 -3.40
C LEU A 502 0.93 12.40 -4.19
N SER A 503 0.15 13.14 -4.98
CA SER A 503 0.65 14.28 -5.76
C SER A 503 1.07 15.46 -4.87
N GLU A 504 0.31 15.73 -3.81
CA GLU A 504 0.62 16.75 -2.80
C GLU A 504 1.66 16.29 -1.77
N SER A 505 2.12 15.04 -1.87
CA SER A 505 3.06 14.44 -0.91
C SER A 505 2.58 14.54 0.54
N VAL A 506 1.28 14.32 0.76
CA VAL A 506 0.65 14.26 2.07
C VAL A 506 0.89 12.91 2.72
N PHE A 507 1.02 12.92 4.04
CA PHE A 507 1.24 11.74 4.88
C PHE A 507 0.17 11.60 5.95
N PRO A 508 -0.18 10.35 6.33
CA PRO A 508 -0.90 10.11 7.56
C PRO A 508 -0.16 10.68 8.78
N LEU A 509 -0.89 11.35 9.67
CA LEU A 509 -0.33 12.00 10.86
C LEU A 509 0.33 11.00 11.82
N TRP A 510 -0.18 9.77 11.92
CA TRP A 510 0.38 8.74 12.80
C TRP A 510 1.77 8.23 12.37
N ILE A 511 2.26 8.63 11.20
CA ILE A 511 3.65 8.37 10.82
C ILE A 511 4.63 9.10 11.74
N THR A 512 4.24 10.30 12.20
CA THR A 512 5.00 11.06 13.21
C THR A 512 4.83 10.51 14.62
N ASP A 513 3.98 9.50 14.81
CA ASP A 513 3.74 8.87 16.09
C ASP A 513 4.44 7.51 16.15
N PRO A 514 5.53 7.39 16.93
CA PRO A 514 6.30 6.16 16.96
C PRO A 514 5.52 4.96 17.50
N VAL A 515 4.51 5.15 18.35
CA VAL A 515 3.69 4.06 18.94
C VAL A 515 2.74 3.48 17.90
N ARG A 516 2.25 4.35 17.01
CA ARG A 516 1.17 4.05 16.06
C ARG A 516 1.68 3.76 14.65
N CYS A 517 2.83 4.31 14.26
CA CYS A 517 3.42 4.10 12.94
C CYS A 517 3.68 2.61 12.64
N TRP A 518 3.76 2.28 11.35
CA TRP A 518 4.18 0.96 10.91
C TRP A 518 5.65 0.72 11.28
N ARG A 519 5.95 -0.49 11.77
CA ARG A 519 7.30 -0.89 12.25
C ARG A 519 7.87 -2.14 11.56
N GLY A 520 7.14 -2.74 10.64
CA GLY A 520 7.62 -3.94 9.95
C GLY A 520 8.38 -3.59 8.66
N ASP A 521 8.81 -4.64 7.95
CA ASP A 521 9.35 -4.48 6.61
C ASP A 521 8.32 -3.76 5.74
N LEU A 522 8.77 -2.79 4.97
CA LEU A 522 7.89 -1.95 4.18
C LEU A 522 7.05 -2.77 3.18
N TYR A 523 7.55 -3.95 2.82
CA TYR A 523 7.09 -4.74 1.68
C TYR A 523 6.61 -6.10 2.13
N PHE A 524 5.28 -6.18 2.19
CA PHE A 524 4.58 -7.34 2.67
C PHE A 524 4.19 -8.31 1.55
N SER A 525 4.10 -7.85 0.30
CA SER A 525 3.67 -8.71 -0.81
C SER A 525 4.16 -8.17 -2.17
N THR A 526 4.34 -9.08 -3.14
CA THR A 526 5.04 -8.87 -4.42
C THR A 526 4.16 -8.29 -5.54
N LEU A 527 4.69 -7.43 -6.42
CA LEU A 527 4.04 -7.09 -7.70
C LEU A 527 4.27 -8.21 -8.71
N LEU A 528 3.33 -8.44 -9.63
CA LEU A 528 3.52 -9.47 -10.65
C LEU A 528 4.63 -9.05 -11.64
N PRO A 529 5.51 -9.97 -12.08
CA PRO A 529 6.65 -9.63 -12.93
C PRO A 529 6.31 -8.90 -14.24
N HIS A 530 5.13 -9.15 -14.81
CA HIS A 530 4.70 -8.51 -16.05
C HIS A 530 4.17 -7.09 -15.83
N GLU A 531 3.50 -6.83 -14.71
CA GLU A 531 2.98 -5.51 -14.37
C GLU A 531 4.11 -4.53 -14.02
N ALA A 532 5.17 -5.05 -13.40
CA ALA A 532 6.38 -4.31 -13.12
C ALA A 532 6.97 -3.63 -14.39
N THR A 533 6.87 -4.30 -15.54
CA THR A 533 7.36 -3.75 -16.82
C THR A 533 6.44 -2.71 -17.43
N ALA A 534 5.13 -2.79 -17.15
CA ALA A 534 4.12 -1.86 -17.64
C ALA A 534 4.09 -0.56 -16.82
N ALA A 535 4.43 -0.63 -15.54
CA ALA A 535 4.46 0.51 -14.62
C ALA A 535 5.76 1.33 -14.69
N LYS A 536 6.50 1.31 -15.81
CA LYS A 536 7.59 2.26 -16.04
C LYS A 536 7.00 3.67 -15.96
N VAL A 537 7.17 4.27 -14.78
CA VAL A 537 6.92 5.67 -14.48
C VAL A 537 7.44 6.46 -15.66
N GLU A 538 6.59 7.28 -16.28
CA GLU A 538 7.09 8.34 -17.14
C GLU A 538 8.07 9.13 -16.27
N THR A 539 9.37 8.86 -16.46
CA THR A 539 10.43 9.76 -16.05
C THR A 539 9.95 11.11 -16.51
N ILE A 540 9.71 12.02 -15.56
CA ILE A 540 9.50 13.43 -15.87
C ILE A 540 10.78 13.82 -16.61
N GLU A 541 10.73 13.76 -17.93
CA GLU A 541 11.82 14.22 -18.76
C GLU A 541 12.00 15.69 -18.41
N PRO A 542 13.23 16.17 -18.18
CA PRO A 542 13.44 17.58 -17.99
C PRO A 542 12.92 18.27 -19.25
N LYS A 543 11.84 19.06 -19.11
CA LYS A 543 11.39 19.93 -20.19
C LYS A 543 12.57 20.85 -20.51
N ALA A 544 13.23 20.58 -21.64
CA ALA A 544 14.21 21.47 -22.21
C ALA A 544 13.51 22.80 -22.50
N GLY A 545 13.84 23.82 -21.71
CA GLY A 545 13.34 25.18 -21.82
C GLY A 545 14.33 26.14 -21.18
#